data_AF-A0A087UQ17-F1
#
_entry.id   AF-A0A087UQ17-F1
#
_cell.length_a   1.000
_cell.length_b   1.000
_cell.length_c   1.000
_cell.angle_alpha   90.00
_cell.angle_beta   90.00
_cell.angle_gamma   90.00
#
_symmetry.space_group_name_H-M   'P 1'
#
loop_
_entity.id
_entity.type
_entity.pdbx_description
1 polymer ?
#
loop_
_entity_poly.entity_id
_entity_poly.type
_entity_poly.pdbx_seq_one_letter_code
_entity_poly.pdbx_strand_id
1 'polypeptide(L)'
;MKTSIPRKPVWDPWEWTPKQLVNVCNTLLLLLITVMCGMVIYEVYDLDKRFISFIDTSIVAIDVNNVDFMNSDSSSYWRNVTKDITVYSAFYDSSFQYDSCLYIIGSSALNDIPTEDLRCLIKYQDGEIGLVNVSCTDVVGHTSKIFYCFTEKGVVPQQVALMSLIDTIPTQWVNVERISQSRNVDNINRNIVACVKPFVENLTSVKIVSAFIKYYEMIGLKHIYFYNYNASQEVVDFIGSLIDDGYSINLLQWNKDETTNANWHSVGSELVQDCSHRNLGEFSHILVVDIWDFIVPIKYDTLT
;
A
#
# COMPACT_ATOMS: atom_id res chain seq x y z
N MET A 1 -42.16 -92.56 -14.63
CA MET A 1 -41.46 -91.64 -13.71
C MET A 1 -41.51 -90.24 -14.29
N LYS A 2 -42.37 -89.35 -13.76
CA LYS A 2 -42.39 -87.92 -14.10
C LYS A 2 -41.62 -87.18 -13.01
N THR A 3 -40.45 -86.68 -13.35
CA THR A 3 -39.63 -85.82 -12.50
C THR A 3 -40.22 -84.40 -12.52
N SER A 4 -40.82 -83.98 -11.41
CA SER A 4 -41.29 -82.60 -11.21
C SER A 4 -40.12 -81.70 -10.85
N ILE A 5 -39.76 -80.79 -11.76
CA ILE A 5 -38.77 -79.73 -11.52
C ILE A 5 -39.40 -78.71 -10.54
N PRO A 6 -38.77 -78.41 -9.39
CA PRO A 6 -39.28 -77.42 -8.47
C PRO A 6 -39.17 -76.03 -9.10
N ARG A 7 -40.31 -75.34 -9.23
CA ARG A 7 -40.33 -73.92 -9.63
C ARG A 7 -39.58 -73.13 -8.57
N LYS A 8 -38.52 -72.43 -8.98
CA LYS A 8 -37.85 -71.47 -8.11
C LYS A 8 -38.88 -70.40 -7.68
N PRO A 9 -38.87 -69.97 -6.41
CA PRO A 9 -39.73 -68.88 -5.97
C PRO A 9 -39.44 -67.67 -6.86
N VAL A 10 -40.49 -67.16 -7.48
CA VAL A 10 -40.46 -65.87 -8.19
C VAL A 10 -40.23 -64.85 -7.10
N TRP A 11 -39.00 -64.32 -7.04
CA TRP A 11 -38.68 -63.20 -6.17
C TRP A 11 -39.53 -62.02 -6.62
N ASP A 12 -40.49 -61.63 -5.78
CA ASP A 12 -41.25 -60.42 -6.01
C ASP A 12 -40.34 -59.24 -5.62
N PRO A 13 -39.91 -58.38 -6.57
CA PRO A 13 -38.94 -57.32 -6.29
C PRO A 13 -39.47 -56.24 -5.32
N TRP A 14 -40.71 -56.38 -4.86
CA TRP A 14 -41.44 -55.41 -4.08
C TRP A 14 -41.65 -55.80 -2.61
N GLU A 15 -41.19 -56.97 -2.17
CA GLU A 15 -41.22 -57.34 -0.75
C GLU A 15 -40.02 -56.72 0.00
N TRP A 16 -40.20 -55.48 0.46
CA TRP A 16 -39.24 -54.81 1.34
C TRP A 16 -39.37 -55.36 2.76
N THR A 17 -38.26 -55.84 3.32
CA THR A 17 -38.21 -56.17 4.74
C THR A 17 -38.29 -54.88 5.58
N PRO A 18 -38.88 -54.93 6.80
CA PRO A 18 -38.91 -53.76 7.69
C PRO A 18 -37.55 -53.10 7.91
N LYS A 19 -36.46 -53.88 7.91
CA LYS A 19 -35.08 -53.38 7.99
C LYS A 19 -34.66 -52.57 6.77
N GLN A 20 -35.01 -53.01 5.56
CA GLN A 20 -34.70 -52.26 4.34
C GLN A 20 -35.51 -50.96 4.30
N LEU A 21 -36.76 -50.97 4.77
CA LEU A 21 -37.58 -49.76 4.86
C LEU A 21 -36.96 -48.72 5.82
N VAL A 22 -36.53 -49.15 7.01
CA VAL A 22 -35.85 -48.28 7.99
C VAL A 22 -34.54 -47.72 7.43
N ASN A 23 -33.75 -48.54 6.74
CA ASN A 23 -32.51 -48.06 6.12
C ASN A 23 -32.79 -46.99 5.05
N VAL A 24 -33.76 -47.21 4.16
CA VAL A 24 -34.14 -46.23 3.14
C VAL A 24 -34.64 -44.93 3.78
N CYS A 25 -35.47 -45.01 4.83
CA CYS A 25 -35.92 -43.84 5.57
C CYS A 25 -34.75 -43.08 6.23
N ASN A 26 -33.80 -43.78 6.85
CA ASN A 26 -32.62 -43.15 7.45
C ASN A 26 -31.72 -42.50 6.41
N THR A 27 -31.53 -43.13 5.24
CA THR A 27 -30.75 -42.54 4.14
C THR A 27 -31.42 -41.30 3.58
N LEU A 28 -32.74 -41.33 3.38
CA LEU A 28 -33.52 -40.14 2.95
C LEU A 28 -33.45 -39.01 3.98
N LEU A 29 -33.55 -39.33 5.27
CA LEU A 29 -33.44 -38.35 6.35
C LEU A 29 -32.05 -37.69 6.39
N LEU A 30 -30.98 -38.48 6.28
CA LEU A 30 -29.61 -37.96 6.18
C LEU A 30 -29.44 -37.05 4.96
N LEU A 31 -29.99 -37.45 3.81
CA LEU A 31 -29.89 -36.66 2.59
C LEU A 31 -30.64 -35.32 2.73
N LEU A 32 -31.83 -35.31 3.36
CA LEU A 32 -32.56 -34.09 3.69
C LEU A 32 -31.79 -33.18 4.64
N ILE A 33 -31.19 -33.72 5.71
CA ILE A 33 -30.36 -32.95 6.64
C ILE A 33 -29.17 -32.31 5.90
N THR A 34 -28.51 -33.08 5.03
CA THR A 34 -27.34 -32.60 4.28
C THR A 34 -27.72 -31.46 3.33
N VAL A 35 -28.87 -31.58 2.65
CA VAL A 35 -29.40 -30.52 1.77
C VAL A 35 -29.78 -29.27 2.57
N MET A 36 -30.43 -29.42 3.72
CA MET A 36 -30.77 -28.28 4.58
C MET A 36 -29.52 -27.58 5.11
N CYS A 37 -28.51 -28.32 5.59
CA CYS A 37 -27.23 -27.74 5.98
C CYS A 37 -26.54 -27.00 4.82
N GLY A 38 -26.56 -27.58 3.61
CA GLY A 38 -26.03 -26.94 2.41
C GLY A 38 -26.74 -25.62 2.07
N MET A 39 -28.07 -25.59 2.17
CA MET A 39 -28.86 -24.36 1.94
C MET A 39 -28.59 -23.29 3.00
N VAL A 40 -28.47 -23.66 4.28
CA VAL A 40 -28.14 -22.70 5.35
C VAL A 40 -26.74 -22.11 5.14
N ILE A 41 -25.74 -22.94 4.81
CA ILE A 41 -24.39 -22.47 4.51
C ILE A 41 -24.39 -21.52 3.31
N TYR A 42 -25.15 -21.86 2.26
CA TYR A 42 -25.28 -21.01 1.07
C TYR A 42 -25.94 -19.66 1.39
N GLU A 43 -27.03 -19.64 2.15
CA GLU A 43 -27.72 -18.40 2.56
C GLU A 43 -26.85 -17.52 3.45
N VAL A 44 -26.09 -18.11 4.39
CA VAL A 44 -25.13 -17.34 5.21
C VAL A 44 -24.05 -16.72 4.33
N TYR A 45 -23.52 -17.47 3.36
CA TYR A 45 -22.53 -16.97 2.42
C TYR A 45 -23.08 -15.88 1.49
N ASP A 46 -24.33 -16.01 1.03
CA ASP A 46 -24.99 -15.00 0.19
C ASP A 46 -25.33 -13.73 0.97
N LEU A 47 -25.78 -13.86 2.23
CA LEU A 47 -26.00 -12.73 3.13
C LEU A 47 -24.71 -11.96 3.40
N ASP A 48 -23.61 -12.66 3.63
CA ASP A 48 -22.29 -12.04 3.82
C ASP A 48 -21.87 -11.24 2.57
N LYS A 49 -22.01 -11.82 1.37
CA LYS A 49 -21.76 -11.10 0.11
C LYS A 49 -22.64 -9.88 -0.08
N ARG A 50 -23.95 -9.99 0.20
CA ARG A 50 -24.88 -8.86 0.08
C ARG A 50 -24.57 -7.77 1.09
N PHE A 51 -24.19 -8.15 2.30
CA PHE A 51 -23.81 -7.20 3.34
C PHE A 51 -22.54 -6.43 2.96
N ILE A 52 -21.51 -7.11 2.43
CA ILE A 52 -20.30 -6.47 1.90
C ILE A 52 -20.66 -5.50 0.77
N SER A 53 -21.47 -5.94 -0.21
CA SER A 53 -21.89 -5.08 -1.32
C SER A 53 -22.71 -3.86 -0.86
N PHE A 54 -23.56 -4.04 0.16
CA PHE A 54 -24.33 -2.96 0.77
C PHE A 54 -23.45 -1.96 1.52
N ILE A 55 -22.42 -2.45 2.23
CA ILE A 55 -21.41 -1.59 2.85
C ILE A 55 -20.65 -0.80 1.78
N ASP A 56 -20.19 -1.45 0.70
CA ASP A 56 -19.50 -0.78 -0.39
C ASP A 56 -20.35 0.34 -1.00
N THR A 57 -21.65 0.11 -1.22
CA THR A 57 -22.57 1.15 -1.73
C THR A 57 -22.88 2.24 -0.71
N SER A 58 -22.99 1.88 0.57
CA SER A 58 -23.30 2.83 1.64
C SER A 58 -22.10 3.72 1.98
N ILE A 59 -20.87 3.20 1.93
CA ILE A 59 -19.63 3.97 2.12
C ILE A 59 -19.47 5.03 1.04
N VAL A 60 -19.80 4.72 -0.22
CA VAL A 60 -19.83 5.72 -1.31
C VAL A 60 -20.85 6.84 -1.00
N ALA A 61 -21.88 6.55 -0.21
CA ALA A 61 -22.88 7.53 0.23
C ALA A 61 -22.53 8.25 1.56
N ILE A 62 -21.57 7.76 2.35
CA ILE A 62 -21.05 8.46 3.54
C ILE A 62 -20.22 9.64 3.03
N ASP A 63 -20.93 10.75 2.84
CA ASP A 63 -20.52 12.15 2.69
C ASP A 63 -19.03 12.43 2.54
N VAL A 64 -18.42 11.87 1.50
CA VAL A 64 -17.06 12.23 1.04
C VAL A 64 -16.98 13.70 0.64
N ASN A 65 -18.13 14.36 0.48
CA ASN A 65 -18.27 15.77 0.15
C ASN A 65 -18.19 16.71 1.37
N ASN A 66 -18.35 16.22 2.61
CA ASN A 66 -18.28 17.05 3.82
C ASN A 66 -16.98 16.93 4.62
N VAL A 67 -16.00 16.14 4.14
CA VAL A 67 -14.66 16.20 4.74
C VAL A 67 -14.00 17.48 4.23
N ASP A 68 -14.03 18.51 5.07
CA ASP A 68 -13.44 19.81 4.79
C ASP A 68 -12.03 19.63 4.21
N PHE A 69 -11.89 20.02 2.94
CA PHE A 69 -10.64 20.10 2.22
C PHE A 69 -9.79 21.19 2.89
N MET A 70 -9.02 20.82 3.91
CA MET A 70 -7.79 21.57 4.14
C MET A 70 -6.98 21.41 2.87
N ASN A 71 -6.83 22.52 2.12
CA ASN A 71 -5.92 22.66 1.00
C ASN A 71 -4.56 22.15 1.45
N SER A 72 -4.29 20.86 1.22
CA SER A 72 -2.99 20.29 1.49
C SER A 72 -2.11 20.87 0.41
N ASP A 73 -1.26 21.80 0.80
CA ASP A 73 0.00 22.04 0.11
C ASP A 73 0.54 20.69 -0.34
N SER A 74 1.12 20.63 -1.55
CA SER A 74 1.60 19.40 -2.18
C SER A 74 2.73 18.68 -1.42
N SER A 75 2.99 19.06 -0.18
CA SER A 75 3.99 18.45 0.67
C SER A 75 3.56 17.05 1.10
N SER A 76 4.48 16.10 0.91
CA SER A 76 4.37 14.77 1.51
C SER A 76 4.58 14.90 3.01
N TYR A 77 3.70 14.29 3.80
CA TYR A 77 3.75 14.26 5.26
C TYR A 77 3.02 13.02 5.78
N TRP A 78 3.44 12.52 6.93
CA TRP A 78 2.84 11.37 7.61
C TRP A 78 1.44 11.69 8.11
N ARG A 79 0.49 10.83 7.75
CA ARG A 79 -0.94 10.94 8.05
C ARG A 79 -1.43 9.65 8.70
N ASN A 80 -2.19 9.76 9.78
CA ASN A 80 -2.83 8.61 10.42
C ASN A 80 -4.06 8.21 9.62
N VAL A 81 -4.13 6.94 9.23
CA VAL A 81 -5.29 6.35 8.55
C VAL A 81 -6.15 5.63 9.56
N THR A 82 -5.53 4.76 10.36
CA THR A 82 -6.14 4.12 11.51
C THR A 82 -5.28 4.42 12.74
N LYS A 83 -5.64 3.86 13.89
CA LYS A 83 -4.75 3.88 15.06
C LYS A 83 -3.39 3.23 14.78
N ASP A 84 -3.36 2.25 13.88
CA ASP A 84 -2.21 1.38 13.66
C ASP A 84 -1.59 1.53 12.26
N ILE A 85 -2.16 2.35 11.37
CA ILE A 85 -1.64 2.63 10.02
C ILE A 85 -1.38 4.12 9.86
N THR A 86 -0.19 4.41 9.37
CA THR A 86 0.19 5.74 8.91
C THR A 86 0.66 5.67 7.46
N VAL A 87 0.33 6.68 6.66
CA VAL A 87 0.73 6.78 5.25
C VAL A 87 1.50 8.07 5.02
N TYR A 88 2.42 8.05 4.07
CA TYR A 88 3.31 9.17 3.79
C TYR A 88 3.13 9.72 2.37
N SER A 89 3.18 8.82 1.38
CA SER A 89 3.16 9.18 -0.03
C SER A 89 2.45 8.13 -0.87
N ALA A 90 2.05 8.52 -2.08
CA ALA A 90 1.39 7.64 -3.02
C ALA A 90 1.89 7.88 -4.45
N PHE A 91 2.07 6.80 -5.19
CA PHE A 91 2.62 6.82 -6.55
C PHE A 91 1.76 6.02 -7.51
N TYR A 92 1.52 6.55 -8.71
CA TYR A 92 0.80 5.88 -9.78
C TYR A 92 1.75 5.32 -10.84
N ASP A 93 1.59 4.04 -11.12
CA ASP A 93 2.34 3.31 -12.13
C ASP A 93 1.41 2.62 -13.13
N SER A 94 1.44 3.11 -14.37
CA SER A 94 0.73 2.49 -15.50
C SER A 94 1.61 1.55 -16.33
N SER A 95 2.66 0.98 -15.74
CA SER A 95 3.59 0.07 -16.41
C SER A 95 3.13 -1.38 -16.52
N PHE A 96 2.10 -1.76 -15.78
CA PHE A 96 1.51 -3.07 -15.93
C PHE A 96 0.76 -3.23 -17.26
N GLN A 97 0.80 -4.45 -17.80
CA GLN A 97 0.25 -4.74 -19.12
C GLN A 97 -1.27 -4.57 -19.16
N TYR A 98 -1.96 -5.04 -18.13
CA TYR A 98 -3.43 -5.08 -18.09
C TYR A 98 -4.03 -4.03 -17.16
N ASP A 99 -3.37 -3.73 -16.03
CA ASP A 99 -3.88 -2.80 -15.02
C ASP A 99 -2.96 -1.60 -14.81
N SER A 100 -3.35 -0.68 -13.95
CA SER A 100 -2.44 0.30 -13.33
C SER A 100 -2.44 0.10 -11.82
N CYS A 101 -1.35 0.45 -11.16
CA CYS A 101 -1.19 0.25 -9.73
C CYS A 101 -0.89 1.56 -9.03
N LEU A 102 -1.56 1.78 -7.90
CA LEU A 102 -1.17 2.77 -6.92
C LEU A 102 -0.33 2.10 -5.84
N TYR A 103 0.87 2.63 -5.60
CA TYR A 103 1.71 2.28 -4.47
C TYR A 103 1.53 3.33 -3.39
N ILE A 104 1.08 2.93 -2.21
CA ILE A 104 0.97 3.81 -1.05
C ILE A 104 2.04 3.39 -0.05
N ILE A 105 2.96 4.31 0.23
CA ILE A 105 4.04 4.07 1.18
C ILE A 105 3.55 4.46 2.56
N GLY A 106 3.67 3.52 3.50
CA GLY A 106 3.21 3.73 4.85
C GLY A 106 3.93 2.85 5.86
N SER A 107 3.39 2.86 7.07
CA SER A 107 3.91 2.13 8.20
C SER A 107 2.73 1.60 9.00
N SER A 108 2.83 0.37 9.49
CA SER A 108 1.85 -0.17 10.43
C SER A 108 2.51 -0.72 11.69
N ALA A 109 1.75 -0.77 12.79
CA ALA A 109 2.15 -1.57 13.94
C ALA A 109 2.40 -3.03 13.49
N LEU A 110 3.29 -3.73 14.20
CA LEU A 110 3.71 -5.11 13.88
C LEU A 110 2.58 -6.15 14.00
N ASN A 111 1.41 -5.76 14.51
CA ASN A 111 0.25 -6.63 14.55
C ASN A 111 -0.41 -6.65 13.15
N ASP A 112 -0.64 -7.85 12.61
CA ASP A 112 -1.27 -8.06 11.31
C ASP A 112 -2.64 -7.37 11.27
N ILE A 113 -2.69 -6.20 10.65
CA ILE A 113 -3.96 -5.60 10.25
C ILE A 113 -4.46 -6.45 9.09
N PRO A 114 -5.67 -7.04 9.19
CA PRO A 114 -6.21 -7.83 8.10
C PRO A 114 -6.37 -6.92 6.89
N THR A 115 -5.62 -7.18 5.83
CA THR A 115 -5.71 -6.40 4.58
C THR A 115 -7.10 -6.49 3.95
N GLU A 116 -7.84 -7.55 4.27
CA GLU A 116 -9.25 -7.76 3.93
C GLU A 116 -10.19 -6.67 4.46
N ASP A 117 -9.81 -5.99 5.55
CA ASP A 117 -10.56 -4.89 6.14
C ASP A 117 -10.18 -3.52 5.57
N LEU A 118 -9.20 -3.46 4.67
CA LEU A 118 -8.74 -2.22 4.07
C LEU A 118 -9.32 -2.02 2.67
N ARG A 119 -9.68 -0.77 2.38
CA ARG A 119 -10.08 -0.30 1.05
C ARG A 119 -9.30 0.93 0.66
N CYS A 120 -9.13 1.10 -0.65
CA CYS A 120 -8.59 2.29 -1.26
C CYS A 120 -9.73 3.12 -1.83
N LEU A 121 -9.88 4.35 -1.35
CA LEU A 121 -10.68 5.38 -2.00
C LEU A 121 -9.76 6.13 -2.98
N ILE A 122 -10.11 6.10 -4.25
CA ILE A 122 -9.32 6.69 -5.34
C ILE A 122 -10.13 7.84 -5.91
N LYS A 123 -9.60 9.07 -5.81
CA LYS A 123 -10.24 10.25 -6.39
C LYS A 123 -9.59 10.60 -7.72
N TYR A 124 -10.40 10.69 -8.76
CA TYR A 124 -9.99 11.05 -10.11
C TYR A 124 -10.20 12.55 -10.39
N GLN A 125 -9.71 13.02 -11.54
CA GLN A 125 -9.73 14.44 -11.91
C GLN A 125 -11.14 15.01 -12.13
N ASP A 126 -12.08 14.17 -12.56
CA ASP A 126 -13.49 14.51 -12.72
C ASP A 126 -14.26 14.56 -11.39
N GLY A 127 -13.60 14.23 -10.28
CA GLY A 127 -14.20 14.13 -8.97
C GLY A 127 -14.86 12.78 -8.68
N GLU A 128 -14.85 11.84 -9.64
CA GLU A 128 -15.30 10.48 -9.37
C GLU A 128 -14.43 9.80 -8.32
N ILE A 129 -15.06 8.96 -7.51
CA ILE A 129 -14.41 8.22 -6.44
C ILE A 129 -14.57 6.73 -6.68
N GLY A 130 -13.47 6.06 -6.98
CA GLY A 130 -13.39 4.62 -7.07
C GLY A 130 -13.11 3.99 -5.71
N LEU A 131 -13.67 2.80 -5.49
CA LEU A 131 -13.39 1.96 -4.33
C LEU A 131 -12.73 0.66 -4.80
N VAL A 132 -11.53 0.36 -4.30
CA VAL A 132 -10.80 -0.86 -4.68
C VAL A 132 -10.23 -1.60 -3.47
N ASN A 133 -10.02 -2.90 -3.62
CA ASN A 133 -9.39 -3.72 -2.60
C ASN A 133 -7.90 -3.38 -2.46
N VAL A 134 -7.41 -3.43 -1.22
CA VAL A 134 -6.01 -3.22 -0.88
C VAL A 134 -5.30 -4.57 -0.81
N SER A 135 -4.13 -4.65 -1.42
CA SER A 135 -3.14 -5.69 -1.11
C SER A 135 -1.95 -5.03 -0.38
N CYS A 136 -1.19 -5.76 0.43
CA CYS A 136 0.02 -5.19 1.03
C CYS A 136 1.20 -6.16 0.98
N THR A 137 2.40 -5.60 1.09
CA THR A 137 3.61 -6.39 1.28
C THR A 137 4.43 -5.80 2.41
N ASP A 138 4.98 -6.71 3.20
CA ASP A 138 5.79 -6.39 4.36
C ASP A 138 7.25 -6.27 3.95
N VAL A 139 7.90 -5.22 4.41
CA VAL A 139 9.36 -5.16 4.38
C VAL A 139 9.85 -5.96 5.59
N VAL A 140 10.37 -7.16 5.35
CA VAL A 140 10.75 -8.13 6.39
C VAL A 140 11.58 -7.47 7.49
N GLY A 141 11.09 -7.54 8.74
CA GLY A 141 11.79 -6.99 9.91
C GLY A 141 11.56 -5.50 10.16
N HIS A 142 10.67 -4.85 9.41
CA HIS A 142 10.38 -3.43 9.52
C HIS A 142 8.87 -3.16 9.66
N THR A 143 8.54 -1.99 10.22
CA THR A 143 7.16 -1.46 10.27
C THR A 143 6.68 -0.91 8.93
N SER A 144 7.58 -0.79 7.95
CA SER A 144 7.28 -0.28 6.61
C SER A 144 6.37 -1.24 5.85
N LYS A 145 5.34 -0.67 5.21
CA LYS A 145 4.40 -1.39 4.36
C LYS A 145 4.27 -0.65 3.02
N ILE A 146 4.11 -1.43 1.96
CA ILE A 146 3.65 -0.92 0.66
C ILE A 146 2.24 -1.46 0.48
N PHE A 147 1.27 -0.56 0.32
CA PHE A 147 -0.10 -0.93 -0.02
C PHE A 147 -0.30 -0.74 -1.53
N TYR A 148 -0.91 -1.73 -2.16
CA TYR A 148 -1.18 -1.79 -3.59
C TYR A 148 -2.67 -1.66 -3.82
N CYS A 149 -3.04 -0.74 -4.70
CA CYS A 149 -4.41 -0.54 -5.13
C CYS A 149 -4.48 -0.55 -6.65
N PHE A 150 -5.04 -1.62 -7.21
CA PHE A 150 -5.18 -1.78 -8.65
C PHE A 150 -6.35 -0.93 -9.16
N THR A 151 -6.12 -0.22 -10.25
CA THR A 151 -7.09 0.65 -10.89
C THR A 151 -7.08 0.45 -12.41
N GLU A 152 -8.13 0.94 -13.07
CA GLU A 152 -8.29 0.86 -14.51
C GLU A 152 -7.13 1.57 -15.23
N LYS A 153 -6.72 0.96 -16.34
CA LYS A 153 -5.59 1.46 -17.10
C LYS A 153 -5.94 2.75 -17.83
N GLY A 154 -5.06 3.75 -17.73
CA GLY A 154 -5.14 4.99 -18.49
C GLY A 154 -5.88 6.13 -17.80
N VAL A 155 -6.56 5.87 -16.68
CA VAL A 155 -7.11 6.93 -15.81
C VAL A 155 -6.09 7.19 -14.70
N VAL A 156 -5.64 8.45 -14.58
CA VAL A 156 -4.63 8.85 -13.58
C VAL A 156 -5.35 9.38 -12.34
N PRO A 157 -5.22 8.72 -11.19
CA PRO A 157 -5.74 9.21 -9.92
C PRO A 157 -5.08 10.53 -9.51
N GLN A 158 -5.85 11.42 -8.90
CA GLN A 158 -5.34 12.66 -8.31
C GLN A 158 -4.97 12.46 -6.84
N GLN A 159 -5.81 11.76 -6.09
CA GLN A 159 -5.64 11.53 -4.67
C GLN A 159 -6.06 10.10 -4.34
N VAL A 160 -5.48 9.56 -3.28
CA VAL A 160 -5.85 8.26 -2.74
C VAL A 160 -5.93 8.33 -1.23
N ALA A 161 -6.81 7.56 -0.65
CA ALA A 161 -6.85 7.37 0.77
C ALA A 161 -7.08 5.91 1.11
N LEU A 162 -6.44 5.45 2.18
CA LEU A 162 -6.76 4.17 2.79
C LEU A 162 -7.91 4.37 3.77
N MET A 163 -8.78 3.38 3.83
CA MET A 163 -9.91 3.32 4.76
C MET A 163 -9.94 1.93 5.39
N SER A 164 -10.12 1.88 6.70
CA SER A 164 -10.48 0.65 7.41
C SER A 164 -11.99 0.54 7.46
N LEU A 165 -12.52 -0.65 7.20
CA LEU A 165 -13.95 -0.94 7.32
C LEU A 165 -14.44 -0.94 8.79
N ILE A 166 -13.50 -1.09 9.73
CA ILE A 166 -13.78 -1.18 11.17
C ILE A 166 -13.66 0.19 11.84
N ASP A 167 -12.77 1.06 11.35
CA ASP A 167 -12.52 2.38 11.93
C ASP A 167 -13.23 3.49 11.16
N THR A 168 -13.98 4.33 11.88
CA THR A 168 -14.72 5.49 11.32
C THR A 168 -13.88 6.78 11.33
N ILE A 169 -12.54 6.65 11.35
CA ILE A 169 -11.64 7.81 11.37
C ILE A 169 -11.78 8.59 10.05
N PRO A 170 -11.79 9.94 10.07
CA PRO A 170 -11.84 10.74 8.86
C PRO A 170 -10.73 10.37 7.89
N THR A 171 -11.14 9.99 6.69
CA THR A 171 -10.24 9.58 5.62
C THR A 171 -9.29 10.72 5.24
N GLN A 172 -7.98 10.45 5.27
CA GLN A 172 -6.95 11.42 4.92
C GLN A 172 -6.47 11.20 3.48
N TRP A 173 -6.70 12.19 2.61
CA TRP A 173 -6.36 12.13 1.18
C TRP A 173 -4.89 12.42 0.90
N VAL A 174 -4.15 11.45 0.39
CA VAL A 174 -2.76 11.61 -0.06
C VAL A 174 -2.77 11.96 -1.55
N ASN A 175 -2.01 12.98 -1.95
CA ASN A 175 -1.82 13.29 -3.36
C ASN A 175 -1.04 12.18 -4.06
N VAL A 176 -1.47 11.82 -5.26
CA VAL A 176 -0.83 10.77 -6.05
C VAL A 176 0.18 11.38 -7.01
N GLU A 177 1.44 10.99 -6.86
CA GLU A 177 2.51 11.37 -7.76
C GLU A 177 2.59 10.38 -8.92
N ARG A 178 2.77 10.89 -10.14
CA ARG A 178 2.90 10.04 -11.32
C ARG A 178 4.35 9.60 -11.46
N ILE A 179 4.57 8.29 -11.56
CA ILE A 179 5.90 7.78 -11.85
C ILE A 179 6.28 8.14 -13.30
N SER A 180 7.44 8.76 -13.46
CA SER A 180 8.00 9.14 -14.75
C SER A 180 8.29 7.90 -15.60
N GLN A 181 7.50 7.69 -16.65
CA GLN A 181 7.61 6.53 -17.54
C GLN A 181 8.69 6.68 -18.60
N SER A 182 9.85 7.25 -18.27
CA SER A 182 11.01 7.23 -19.18
C SER A 182 11.53 5.79 -19.30
N ARG A 183 10.80 4.93 -20.01
CA ARG A 183 11.12 3.53 -20.27
C ARG A 183 12.18 3.35 -21.36
N ASN A 184 12.67 4.44 -21.95
CA ASN A 184 13.92 4.35 -22.67
C ASN A 184 15.01 4.20 -21.61
N VAL A 185 15.41 2.96 -21.36
CA VAL A 185 16.61 2.62 -20.57
C VAL A 185 17.83 3.38 -21.11
N ASP A 186 17.83 3.69 -22.40
CA ASP A 186 18.84 4.52 -23.06
C ASP A 186 18.81 6.01 -22.65
N ASN A 187 17.67 6.49 -22.14
CA ASN A 187 17.46 7.86 -21.63
C ASN A 187 17.45 7.94 -20.10
N ILE A 188 17.54 6.82 -19.36
CA ILE A 188 17.77 6.89 -17.92
C ILE A 188 19.12 7.56 -17.75
N ASN A 189 19.10 8.75 -17.16
CA ASN A 189 20.32 9.47 -16.93
C ASN A 189 21.15 8.61 -15.97
N ARG A 190 22.40 8.30 -16.30
CA ARG A 190 23.28 7.43 -15.49
C ARG A 190 23.75 8.15 -14.21
N ASN A 191 22.84 8.85 -13.57
CA ASN A 191 23.08 9.75 -12.46
C ASN A 191 22.64 9.10 -11.16
N ILE A 192 23.26 9.58 -10.10
CA ILE A 192 22.94 9.23 -8.74
C ILE A 192 22.14 10.37 -8.12
N VAL A 193 21.06 10.01 -7.45
CA VAL A 193 20.31 10.89 -6.54
C VAL A 193 20.65 10.54 -5.10
N ALA A 194 20.79 11.54 -4.23
CA ALA A 194 20.88 11.30 -2.80
C ALA A 194 19.50 11.42 -2.14
N CYS A 195 19.21 10.50 -1.23
CA CYS A 195 18.12 10.59 -0.29
C CYS A 195 18.71 10.61 1.12
N VAL A 196 18.68 11.80 1.71
CA VAL A 196 19.27 12.07 3.01
C VAL A 196 18.28 11.66 4.09
N LYS A 197 18.72 10.80 5.01
CA LYS A 197 17.84 10.31 6.09
C LYS A 197 17.26 11.48 6.91
N PRO A 198 16.12 11.26 7.58
CA PRO A 198 15.49 12.29 8.38
C PRO A 198 16.45 12.91 9.40
N PHE A 199 16.34 14.22 9.61
CA PHE A 199 17.15 14.94 10.61
C PHE A 199 16.68 14.60 12.04
N VAL A 200 17.06 13.41 12.54
CA VAL A 200 16.60 12.87 13.84
C VAL A 200 17.17 13.66 15.03
N GLU A 201 18.36 14.23 14.87
CA GLU A 201 19.00 15.12 15.83
C GLU A 201 18.84 16.56 15.35
N ASN A 202 18.25 17.44 16.17
CA ASN A 202 17.95 18.85 15.87
C ASN A 202 19.05 19.52 15.03
N LEU A 203 18.89 19.52 13.70
CA LEU A 203 19.90 20.00 12.78
C LEU A 203 19.84 21.53 12.75
N THR A 204 20.80 22.16 13.45
CA THR A 204 20.84 23.61 13.63
C THR A 204 21.91 24.30 12.78
N SER A 205 22.84 23.55 12.20
CA SER A 205 24.01 24.14 11.55
C SER A 205 23.89 24.16 10.02
N VAL A 206 23.67 25.36 9.48
CA VAL A 206 23.77 25.65 8.04
C VAL A 206 25.11 25.23 7.46
N LYS A 207 26.21 25.30 8.24
CA LYS A 207 27.55 24.92 7.78
C LYS A 207 27.63 23.45 7.41
N ILE A 208 26.97 22.58 8.17
CA ILE A 208 26.97 21.13 7.91
C ILE A 208 26.20 20.83 6.63
N VAL A 209 25.00 21.42 6.47
CA VAL A 209 24.20 21.25 5.25
C VAL A 209 24.93 21.80 4.03
N SER A 210 25.54 22.98 4.15
CA SER A 210 26.34 23.58 3.07
C SER A 210 27.53 22.71 2.68
N ALA A 211 28.26 22.15 3.65
CA ALA A 211 29.38 21.25 3.39
C ALA A 211 28.92 19.96 2.71
N PHE A 212 27.81 19.37 3.17
CA PHE A 212 27.22 18.17 2.58
C PHE A 212 26.83 18.40 1.11
N ILE A 213 26.05 19.45 0.82
CA ILE A 213 25.60 19.77 -0.54
C ILE A 213 26.80 19.98 -1.46
N LYS A 214 27.75 20.82 -1.05
CA LYS A 214 28.96 21.09 -1.85
C LYS A 214 29.77 19.84 -2.12
N TYR A 215 29.94 18.98 -1.12
CA TYR A 215 30.68 17.74 -1.29
C TYR A 215 30.01 16.81 -2.29
N TYR A 216 28.71 16.52 -2.13
CA TYR A 216 28.00 15.60 -3.01
C TYR A 216 27.84 16.16 -4.43
N GLU A 217 27.68 17.48 -4.58
CA GLU A 217 27.74 18.17 -5.87
C GLU A 217 29.11 17.98 -6.54
N MET A 218 30.22 18.18 -5.80
CA MET A 218 31.58 18.02 -6.32
C MET A 218 31.86 16.59 -6.82
N ILE A 219 31.33 15.57 -6.15
CA ILE A 219 31.50 14.17 -6.58
C ILE A 219 30.43 13.71 -7.58
N GLY A 220 29.61 14.62 -8.11
CA GLY A 220 28.78 14.39 -9.29
C GLY A 220 27.30 14.10 -9.03
N LEU A 221 26.79 14.20 -7.80
CA LEU A 221 25.35 14.07 -7.58
C LEU A 221 24.58 15.19 -8.28
N LYS A 222 23.40 14.82 -8.80
CA LYS A 222 22.56 15.73 -9.59
C LYS A 222 21.31 16.20 -8.87
N HIS A 223 20.89 15.47 -7.86
CA HIS A 223 19.70 15.78 -7.10
C HIS A 223 19.82 15.27 -5.67
N ILE A 224 19.22 16.00 -4.73
CA ILE A 224 19.22 15.65 -3.31
C ILE A 224 17.80 15.80 -2.75
N TYR A 225 17.26 14.72 -2.19
CA TYR A 225 16.07 14.75 -1.33
C TYR A 225 16.52 14.85 0.13
N PHE A 226 16.08 15.90 0.81
CA PHE A 226 16.19 16.04 2.27
C PHE A 226 14.85 15.74 2.92
N TYR A 227 14.88 14.90 3.97
CA TYR A 227 13.70 14.59 4.76
C TYR A 227 13.77 15.37 6.08
N ASN A 228 12.98 16.42 6.18
CA ASN A 228 12.96 17.34 7.31
C ASN A 228 12.05 16.81 8.43
N TYR A 229 12.63 16.19 9.45
CA TYR A 229 11.89 15.89 10.68
C TYR A 229 11.87 17.09 11.63
N ASN A 230 13.06 17.57 12.00
CA ASN A 230 13.21 18.63 13.01
C ASN A 230 14.43 19.54 12.79
N ALA A 231 14.66 19.98 11.54
CA ALA A 231 15.68 21.01 11.30
C ALA A 231 15.24 22.37 11.89
N SER A 232 16.22 23.17 12.30
CA SER A 232 15.97 24.57 12.67
C SER A 232 15.44 25.38 11.48
N GLN A 233 14.67 26.43 11.77
CA GLN A 233 14.17 27.34 10.74
C GLN A 233 15.30 27.92 9.88
N GLU A 234 16.46 28.24 10.47
CA GLU A 234 17.62 28.74 9.74
C GLU A 234 18.13 27.75 8.68
N VAL A 235 18.12 26.44 8.99
CA VAL A 235 18.48 25.39 8.04
C VAL A 235 17.42 25.22 6.96
N VAL A 236 16.15 25.25 7.33
CA VAL A 236 15.03 25.18 6.36
C VAL A 236 15.08 26.36 5.39
N ASP A 237 15.27 27.58 5.90
CA ASP A 237 15.38 28.80 5.10
C ASP A 237 16.60 28.77 4.17
N PHE A 238 17.74 28.25 4.66
CA PHE A 238 18.94 28.08 3.85
C PHE A 238 18.71 27.10 2.69
N ILE A 239 18.13 25.92 2.95
CA ILE A 239 17.82 24.95 1.90
C ILE A 239 16.81 25.56 0.93
N GLY A 240 15.79 26.26 1.43
CA GLY A 240 14.82 26.99 0.62
C GLY A 240 15.49 27.98 -0.33
N SER A 241 16.43 28.80 0.17
CA SER A 241 17.16 29.73 -0.69
C SER A 241 17.97 29.06 -1.79
N LEU A 242 18.54 27.86 -1.53
CA LEU A 242 19.26 27.11 -2.56
C LEU A 242 18.29 26.58 -3.63
N ILE A 243 17.11 26.10 -3.22
CA ILE A 243 16.06 25.67 -4.16
C ILE A 243 15.63 26.85 -5.04
N ASP A 244 15.41 28.02 -4.45
CA ASP A 244 15.04 29.24 -5.17
C ASP A 244 16.16 29.71 -6.13
N ASP A 245 17.42 29.50 -5.75
CA ASP A 245 18.61 29.76 -6.59
C ASP A 245 18.80 28.70 -7.71
N GLY A 246 17.91 27.70 -7.80
CA GLY A 246 17.91 26.70 -8.86
C GLY A 246 18.72 25.44 -8.57
N TYR A 247 19.14 25.22 -7.31
CA TYR A 247 19.71 23.94 -6.93
C TYR A 247 18.66 22.83 -7.03
N SER A 248 19.07 21.70 -7.59
CA SER A 248 18.24 20.51 -7.77
C SER A 248 18.09 19.79 -6.42
N ILE A 249 17.21 20.31 -5.57
CA ILE A 249 16.98 19.83 -4.21
C ILE A 249 15.46 19.77 -3.95
N ASN A 250 15.02 18.74 -3.24
CA ASN A 250 13.68 18.68 -2.67
C ASN A 250 13.77 18.57 -1.15
N LEU A 251 13.07 19.44 -0.43
CA LEU A 251 12.91 19.38 1.02
C LEU A 251 11.51 18.83 1.35
N LEU A 252 11.46 17.59 1.83
CA LEU A 252 10.24 16.86 2.14
C LEU A 252 9.99 16.86 3.65
N GLN A 253 8.76 17.09 4.10
CA GLN A 253 8.45 17.10 5.53
C GLN A 253 8.32 15.67 6.07
N TRP A 254 9.07 15.32 7.10
CA TRP A 254 9.08 13.99 7.71
C TRP A 254 8.55 14.01 9.15
N ASN A 255 7.30 14.41 9.34
CA ASN A 255 6.64 14.55 10.65
C ASN A 255 6.23 13.21 11.32
N LYS A 256 6.95 12.11 11.10
CA LYS A 256 6.71 10.86 11.82
C LYS A 256 7.29 11.00 13.23
N ASP A 257 6.52 10.73 14.27
CA ASP A 257 7.07 10.70 15.63
C ASP A 257 8.08 9.54 15.76
N GLU A 258 9.36 9.86 15.59
CA GLU A 258 10.47 8.88 15.72
C GLU A 258 10.96 8.76 17.16
N THR A 259 10.42 9.57 18.07
CA THR A 259 10.88 9.69 19.46
C THR A 259 10.49 8.51 20.36
N THR A 260 9.56 7.63 19.95
CA THR A 260 8.90 6.73 20.90
C THR A 260 9.39 5.29 20.96
N ASN A 261 10.29 4.78 20.10
CA ASN A 261 10.74 3.37 20.23
C ASN A 261 12.19 3.12 19.80
N ALA A 262 12.87 2.29 20.59
CA ALA A 262 14.32 2.04 20.69
C ALA A 262 15.07 1.52 19.44
N ASN A 263 14.48 1.56 18.23
CA ASN A 263 15.11 1.10 17.00
C ASN A 263 15.15 2.21 15.96
N TRP A 264 16.03 3.20 16.15
CA TRP A 264 16.42 4.11 15.07
C TRP A 264 16.90 3.36 13.81
N HIS A 265 17.33 2.10 13.95
CA HIS A 265 17.64 1.20 12.84
C HIS A 265 16.43 0.83 11.95
N SER A 266 15.20 0.87 12.47
CA SER A 266 13.99 0.66 11.66
C SER A 266 13.51 1.93 10.96
N VAL A 267 13.99 3.09 11.40
CA VAL A 267 13.80 4.35 10.69
C VAL A 267 14.65 4.29 9.42
N GLY A 268 13.98 4.22 8.28
CA GLY A 268 14.65 4.31 6.99
C GLY A 268 14.12 3.38 5.92
N SER A 269 13.41 2.30 6.28
CA SER A 269 12.78 1.45 5.26
C SER A 269 11.73 2.23 4.46
N GLU A 270 10.89 3.00 5.13
CA GLU A 270 9.85 3.83 4.53
C GLU A 270 10.47 4.93 3.66
N LEU A 271 11.56 5.53 4.13
CA LEU A 271 12.37 6.51 3.40
C LEU A 271 12.90 5.91 2.09
N VAL A 272 13.52 4.73 2.17
CA VAL A 272 14.08 4.03 1.01
C VAL A 272 12.97 3.75 0.00
N GLN A 273 11.80 3.30 0.45
CA GLN A 273 10.67 3.03 -0.44
C GLN A 273 10.16 4.32 -1.10
N ASP A 274 9.88 5.37 -0.32
CA ASP A 274 9.42 6.65 -0.84
C ASP A 274 10.41 7.24 -1.86
N CYS A 275 11.69 7.35 -1.47
CA CYS A 275 12.75 7.81 -2.36
C CYS A 275 12.86 6.96 -3.63
N SER A 276 12.77 5.63 -3.51
CA SER A 276 12.86 4.74 -4.67
C SER A 276 11.73 4.96 -5.67
N HIS A 277 10.50 5.16 -5.19
CA HIS A 277 9.35 5.36 -6.06
C HIS A 277 9.33 6.77 -6.69
N ARG A 278 9.76 7.80 -5.96
CA ARG A 278 9.93 9.17 -6.52
C ARG A 278 10.88 9.19 -7.71
N ASN A 279 11.96 8.42 -7.60
CA ASN A 279 13.05 8.42 -8.58
C ASN A 279 12.90 7.32 -9.63
N LEU A 280 11.81 6.55 -9.59
CA LEU A 280 11.60 5.43 -10.49
C LEU A 280 11.48 5.94 -11.93
N GLY A 281 12.40 5.51 -12.79
CA GLY A 281 12.46 5.92 -14.20
C GLY A 281 13.23 7.22 -14.47
N GLU A 282 13.73 7.93 -13.44
CA GLU A 282 14.48 9.17 -13.61
C GLU A 282 15.99 8.99 -13.38
N PHE A 283 16.35 8.25 -12.33
CA PHE A 283 17.73 8.00 -11.93
C PHE A 283 18.06 6.52 -12.01
N SER A 284 19.31 6.19 -12.33
CA SER A 284 19.77 4.81 -12.40
C SER A 284 20.17 4.23 -11.04
N HIS A 285 20.60 5.10 -10.12
CA HIS A 285 21.05 4.70 -8.79
C HIS A 285 20.55 5.69 -7.73
N ILE A 286 20.31 5.16 -6.55
CA ILE A 286 19.91 5.93 -5.37
C ILE A 286 20.97 5.72 -4.32
N LEU A 287 21.44 6.83 -3.76
CA LEU A 287 22.31 6.85 -2.60
C LEU A 287 21.49 7.25 -1.37
N VAL A 288 21.38 6.35 -0.40
CA VAL A 288 20.78 6.67 0.90
C VAL A 288 21.88 6.93 1.90
N VAL A 289 21.88 8.12 2.52
CA VAL A 289 23.01 8.58 3.34
C VAL A 289 22.54 9.47 4.49
N ASP A 290 23.30 9.52 5.58
CA ASP A 290 23.07 10.46 6.68
C ASP A 290 23.74 11.80 6.40
N ILE A 291 23.20 12.91 6.93
CA ILE A 291 23.73 14.26 6.71
C ILE A 291 25.19 14.43 7.21
N TRP A 292 25.65 13.55 8.08
CA TRP A 292 26.99 13.55 8.67
C TRP A 292 27.98 12.64 7.92
N ASP A 293 27.47 11.82 7.00
CA ASP A 293 28.26 10.78 6.34
C ASP A 293 28.74 11.22 4.96
N PHE A 294 30.04 11.08 4.75
CA PHE A 294 30.71 11.44 3.50
C PHE A 294 31.26 10.17 2.85
N ILE A 295 30.64 9.75 1.74
CA ILE A 295 31.13 8.63 0.94
C ILE A 295 32.24 9.12 0.03
N VAL A 296 33.45 8.65 0.26
CA VAL A 296 34.66 9.05 -0.50
C VAL A 296 35.00 7.98 -1.53
N PRO A 297 34.90 8.29 -2.84
CA PRO A 297 35.39 7.41 -3.89
C PRO A 297 36.89 7.13 -3.76
N ILE A 298 37.29 5.85 -3.83
CA ILE A 298 38.72 5.45 -3.70
C ILE A 298 39.41 5.36 -5.08
N LYS A 299 38.65 5.05 -6.15
CA LYS A 299 39.21 4.71 -7.47
C LYS A 299 38.93 5.73 -8.57
N TYR A 300 37.78 6.42 -8.50
CA TYR A 300 37.37 7.44 -9.45
C TYR A 300 37.12 8.73 -8.68
N ASP A 301 37.32 9.89 -9.30
CA ASP A 301 37.16 11.18 -8.61
C ASP A 301 35.68 11.55 -8.37
N THR A 302 34.77 10.89 -9.09
CA THR A 302 33.31 11.12 -9.05
C THR A 302 32.55 9.82 -8.88
N LEU A 303 31.29 9.93 -8.44
CA LEU A 303 30.34 8.81 -8.36
C LEU A 303 29.63 8.52 -9.70
N THR A 304 29.76 9.43 -10.66
CA THR A 304 29.23 9.32 -12.02
C THR A 304 30.33 9.20 -13.04
#